data_AF-A0AAV5VWK4-F1
#
_entry.id   AF-A0AAV5VWK4-F1
#
_cell.length_a   1.000
_cell.length_b   1.000
_cell.length_c   1.000
_cell.angle_alpha   90.00
_cell.angle_beta   90.00
_cell.angle_gamma   90.00
#
_symmetry.space_group_name_H-M   'P 1'
#
loop_
_entity.id
_entity.type
_entity.pdbx_description
1 polymer ?
#
loop_
_entity_poly.entity_id
_entity_poly.type
_entity_poly.pdbx_seq_one_letter_code
_entity_poly.pdbx_strand_id
1 'polypeptide(L)'
;MLATQYEFMPHMLQSSAYNCSASMPVGRAWADEYGEKHVVFGVYSVAFGVITEILYVPCMVGLGRDLRTSCIKIMFWLAILDMFAITANCIGFGILLLDGAVYCSNPVATAAVGIMGYVMWCTASTCCIVLALNRLFDMLGLSEYFCKQ
;
A
#
# COMPACT_ATOMS: atom_id res chain seq x y z
N MET A 1 19.41 1.01 0.91
CA MET A 1 18.53 0.59 -0.21
C MET A 1 17.36 1.56 -0.45
N LEU A 2 16.67 2.07 0.58
CA LEU A 2 15.62 3.10 0.37
C LEU A 2 16.18 4.40 -0.21
N ALA A 3 17.23 4.99 0.38
CA ALA A 3 17.87 6.22 -0.12
C ALA A 3 18.28 6.13 -1.60
N THR A 4 18.87 5.01 -2.00
CA THR A 4 19.29 4.77 -3.39
C THR A 4 18.11 4.64 -4.36
N GLN A 5 16.95 4.12 -3.92
CA GLN A 5 15.76 4.07 -4.78
C GLN A 5 15.11 5.45 -4.96
N TYR A 6 15.10 6.28 -3.91
CA TYR A 6 14.60 7.65 -4.02
C TYR A 6 15.50 8.52 -4.90
N GLU A 7 16.82 8.35 -4.85
CA GLU A 7 17.76 9.05 -5.76
C GLU A 7 17.67 8.56 -7.21
N PHE A 8 17.36 7.28 -7.45
CA PHE A 8 17.17 6.74 -8.79
C PHE A 8 15.85 7.17 -9.45
N MET A 9 14.79 7.40 -8.65
CA MET A 9 13.45 7.75 -9.14
C MET A 9 13.43 8.99 -10.06
N PRO A 10 14.05 10.14 -9.74
CA PRO A 10 14.08 11.28 -10.65
C PRO A 10 14.84 10.99 -11.95
N HIS A 11 15.87 10.14 -11.90
CA HIS A 11 16.65 9.77 -13.08
C HIS A 11 15.83 8.87 -14.04
N MET A 12 14.97 7.99 -13.52
CA MET A 12 14.09 7.14 -14.32
C MET A 12 12.97 7.96 -14.99
N LEU A 13 12.44 8.96 -14.29
CA LEU A 13 11.41 9.86 -14.79
C LEU A 13 11.89 10.82 -15.88
N GLN A 14 13.20 11.02 -15.98
CA GLN A 14 13.82 11.84 -17.03
C GLN A 14 14.19 11.05 -18.29
N SER A 15 13.96 9.73 -18.30
CA SER A 15 14.14 8.90 -19.48
C SER A 15 13.17 9.31 -20.59
N SER A 16 13.55 9.13 -21.85
CA SER A 16 12.75 9.52 -23.02
C SER A 16 11.32 8.95 -23.01
N ALA A 17 11.08 7.84 -22.31
CA ALA A 17 9.76 7.21 -22.18
C ALA A 17 8.81 7.92 -21.20
N TYR A 18 9.32 8.74 -20.27
CA TYR A 18 8.55 9.48 -19.26
C TYR A 18 8.59 11.01 -19.48
N ASN A 19 9.13 11.46 -20.62
CA ASN A 19 9.16 12.86 -20.99
C ASN A 19 7.78 13.34 -21.48
N CYS A 20 6.96 13.80 -20.54
CA CYS A 20 5.61 14.28 -20.80
C CYS A 20 5.52 15.58 -21.60
N SER A 21 6.65 16.24 -21.89
CA SER A 21 6.71 17.48 -22.68
C SER A 21 7.02 17.25 -24.16
N ALA A 22 7.22 15.98 -24.58
CA ALA A 22 7.64 15.67 -25.94
C ALA A 22 6.52 15.77 -27.00
N SER A 23 5.27 15.50 -26.61
CA SER A 23 4.15 15.36 -27.56
C SER A 23 2.98 16.32 -27.28
N MET A 24 2.54 16.45 -26.01
CA MET A 24 1.35 17.24 -25.62
C MET A 24 1.44 17.65 -24.13
N PRO A 25 0.73 18.70 -23.67
CA PRO A 25 0.80 19.11 -22.26
C PRO A 25 0.26 18.03 -21.31
N VAL A 26 0.80 18.00 -20.09
CA VAL A 26 0.37 17.09 -19.01
C VAL A 26 -1.13 17.22 -18.77
N GLY A 27 -1.86 16.12 -18.79
CA GLY A 27 -3.31 16.11 -18.59
C GLY A 27 -4.01 14.90 -19.19
N ARG A 28 -5.35 14.95 -19.25
CA ARG A 28 -6.19 13.82 -19.70
C ARG A 28 -5.93 13.38 -21.15
N ALA A 29 -5.45 14.28 -22.01
CA ALA A 29 -5.10 13.96 -23.40
C ALA A 29 -4.08 12.80 -23.49
N TRP A 30 -3.16 12.67 -22.53
CA TRP A 30 -2.23 11.55 -22.47
C TRP A 30 -2.91 10.22 -22.15
N ALA A 31 -3.95 10.22 -21.31
CA ALA A 31 -4.70 9.02 -20.96
C ALA A 31 -5.64 8.59 -22.10
N ASP A 32 -6.17 9.54 -22.88
CA ASP A 32 -7.05 9.22 -24.01
C ASP A 32 -6.27 8.70 -25.23
N GLU A 33 -5.05 9.20 -25.47
CA GLU A 33 -4.22 8.80 -26.63
C GLU A 33 -3.38 7.53 -26.36
N TYR A 34 -2.79 7.41 -25.16
CA TYR A 34 -1.84 6.34 -24.83
C TYR A 34 -2.32 5.40 -23.71
N GLY A 35 -3.45 5.69 -23.07
CA GLY A 35 -3.97 4.91 -21.96
C GLY A 35 -4.83 3.74 -22.43
N GLU A 36 -4.40 2.51 -22.16
CA GLU A 36 -5.25 1.35 -22.29
C GLU A 36 -6.11 1.17 -21.03
N LYS A 37 -7.43 1.21 -21.21
CA LYS A 37 -8.39 1.03 -20.11
C LYS A 37 -8.59 -0.45 -19.82
N HIS A 38 -7.97 -0.96 -18.77
CA HIS A 38 -8.18 -2.32 -18.29
C HIS A 38 -9.40 -2.41 -17.37
N VAL A 39 -10.58 -2.14 -17.92
CA VAL A 39 -11.83 -1.98 -17.17
C VAL A 39 -12.18 -3.20 -16.33
N VAL A 40 -12.01 -4.41 -16.87
CA VAL A 40 -12.31 -5.66 -16.14
C VAL A 40 -11.46 -5.79 -14.88
N PHE A 41 -10.15 -5.53 -15.00
CA PHE A 41 -9.24 -5.65 -13.87
C PHE A 41 -9.41 -4.49 -12.87
N GLY A 42 -9.72 -3.28 -13.35
CA GLY A 42 -10.07 -2.14 -12.50
C GLY A 42 -11.33 -2.39 -11.67
N VAL A 43 -12.43 -2.82 -12.29
CA VAL A 43 -13.67 -3.14 -11.57
C VAL A 43 -13.47 -4.28 -10.58
N TYR A 44 -12.75 -5.34 -10.98
CA TYR A 44 -12.39 -6.43 -10.08
C TYR A 44 -11.62 -5.93 -8.86
N SER A 45 -10.61 -5.09 -9.06
CA SER A 45 -9.76 -4.56 -7.99
C SER A 45 -10.56 -3.69 -7.02
N VAL A 46 -11.43 -2.81 -7.52
CA VAL A 46 -12.29 -1.97 -6.68
C VAL A 46 -13.29 -2.82 -5.90
N ALA A 47 -13.98 -3.76 -6.56
CA ALA A 47 -14.96 -4.62 -5.91
C ALA A 47 -14.31 -5.47 -4.81
N PHE A 48 -13.16 -6.08 -5.11
CA PHE A 48 -12.39 -6.85 -4.14
C PHE A 48 -11.93 -6.00 -2.95
N GLY A 49 -11.44 -4.78 -3.21
CA GLY A 49 -11.06 -3.83 -2.17
C GLY A 49 -12.21 -3.51 -1.23
N VAL A 50 -13.36 -3.09 -1.77
CA VAL A 50 -14.54 -2.73 -0.98
C VAL A 50 -15.05 -3.90 -0.12
N ILE A 51 -15.11 -5.11 -0.68
CA ILE A 51 -15.54 -6.30 0.07
C ILE A 51 -14.57 -6.58 1.22
N THR A 52 -13.26 -6.53 0.96
CA THR A 52 -12.24 -6.80 1.97
C THR A 52 -12.26 -5.74 3.07
N GLU A 53 -12.48 -4.48 2.72
CA GLU A 53 -12.56 -3.35 3.65
C GLU A 53 -13.75 -3.49 4.61
N ILE A 54 -14.92 -3.94 4.10
CA ILE A 54 -16.08 -4.27 4.93
C ILE A 54 -15.77 -5.42 5.90
N LEU A 55 -15.02 -6.43 5.45
CA LEU A 55 -14.64 -7.58 6.28
C LEU A 55 -13.60 -7.22 7.35
N TYR A 56 -12.74 -6.23 7.11
CA TYR A 56 -11.74 -5.79 8.10
C TYR A 56 -12.35 -5.00 9.26
N VAL A 57 -13.43 -4.27 9.05
CA VAL A 57 -14.12 -3.50 10.10
C VAL A 57 -14.53 -4.37 11.32
N PRO A 58 -15.27 -5.49 11.17
CA PRO A 58 -15.62 -6.35 12.30
C PRO A 58 -14.38 -7.00 12.94
N CYS A 59 -13.35 -7.33 12.16
CA CYS A 59 -12.09 -7.86 12.66
C CYS A 59 -11.41 -6.85 13.60
N MET A 60 -11.35 -5.57 13.22
CA MET A 60 -10.81 -4.51 14.09
C MET A 60 -11.63 -4.32 15.35
N VAL A 61 -12.97 -4.35 15.27
CA VAL A 61 -13.84 -4.22 16.46
C VAL A 61 -13.64 -5.39 17.43
N GLY A 62 -13.53 -6.62 16.91
CA GLY A 62 -13.24 -7.80 17.73
C GLY A 62 -11.89 -7.70 18.42
N LEU A 63 -10.86 -7.28 17.69
CA LEU A 63 -9.49 -7.20 18.19
C LEU A 63 -9.29 -6.03 19.17
N GLY A 64 -9.99 -4.91 18.94
CA GLY A 64 -9.97 -3.73 19.81
C GLY A 64 -10.60 -3.96 21.19
N ARG A 65 -11.47 -4.97 21.33
CA ARG A 65 -12.07 -5.33 22.63
C ARG A 65 -11.07 -6.00 23.57
N ASP A 66 -10.03 -6.66 23.05
CA ASP A 66 -9.11 -7.48 23.83
C ASP A 66 -7.62 -7.10 23.65
N LEU A 67 -7.30 -5.81 23.80
CA LEU A 67 -5.92 -5.28 23.71
C LEU A 67 -5.00 -5.64 24.89
N ARG A 68 -5.23 -6.78 25.55
CA ARG A 68 -4.53 -7.18 26.78
C ARG A 68 -3.10 -7.66 26.51
N THR A 69 -2.87 -8.35 25.40
CA THR A 69 -1.54 -8.92 25.06
C THR A 69 -0.81 -8.06 24.02
N SER A 70 0.52 -8.04 24.09
CA SER A 70 1.36 -7.36 23.08
C SER A 70 1.11 -7.91 21.66
N CYS A 71 0.78 -9.20 21.55
CA CYS A 71 0.41 -9.83 20.28
C CYS A 71 -0.85 -9.21 19.67
N ILE A 72 -1.90 -9.04 20.46
CA ILE A 72 -3.17 -8.48 19.97
C ILE A 72 -2.99 -6.99 19.60
N LYS A 73 -2.17 -6.24 20.33
CA LYS A 73 -1.82 -4.85 19.96
C LYS A 73 -1.11 -4.77 18.60
N ILE A 74 -0.15 -5.65 18.33
CA ILE A 74 0.56 -5.71 17.04
C ILE A 74 -0.40 -6.11 15.92
N MET A 75 -1.26 -7.11 16.16
CA MET A 75 -2.28 -7.51 15.19
C MET A 75 -3.28 -6.37 14.88
N PHE A 76 -3.61 -5.54 15.87
CA PHE A 76 -4.49 -4.39 15.68
C PHE A 76 -3.83 -3.30 14.82
N TRP A 77 -2.55 -3.02 15.07
CA TRP A 77 -1.77 -2.14 14.20
C TRP A 77 -1.65 -2.66 12.77
N LEU A 78 -1.43 -3.96 12.60
CA LEU A 78 -1.39 -4.59 11.29
C LEU A 78 -2.74 -4.45 10.56
N ALA A 79 -3.85 -4.65 11.27
CA ALA A 79 -5.19 -4.50 10.69
C ALA A 79 -5.48 -3.06 10.22
N ILE A 80 -4.99 -2.05 10.94
CA ILE A 80 -5.09 -0.65 10.51
C ILE A 80 -4.24 -0.40 9.24
N LEU A 81 -3.02 -0.93 9.20
CA LEU A 81 -2.15 -0.79 8.02
C LEU A 81 -2.76 -1.44 6.78
N ASP A 82 -3.38 -2.62 6.95
CA ASP A 82 -4.05 -3.32 5.86
C ASP A 82 -5.24 -2.54 5.31
N MET A 83 -6.01 -1.85 6.17
CA MET A 83 -7.09 -0.96 5.72
C MET A 83 -6.54 0.13 4.80
N PHE A 84 -5.51 0.86 5.24
CA PHE A 84 -4.88 1.89 4.40
C PHE A 84 -4.28 1.31 3.12
N ALA A 85 -3.69 0.11 3.20
CA ALA A 85 -3.13 -0.59 2.05
C ALA A 85 -4.19 -0.99 1.03
N ILE A 86 -5.36 -1.49 1.47
CA ILE A 86 -6.46 -1.85 0.60
C ILE A 86 -7.03 -0.61 -0.08
N THR A 87 -7.25 0.49 0.66
CA THR A 87 -7.74 1.74 0.06
C THR A 87 -6.76 2.28 -0.99
N ALA A 88 -5.46 2.33 -0.68
CA ALA A 88 -4.47 2.86 -1.63
C ALA A 88 -4.26 1.95 -2.85
N ASN A 89 -4.13 0.63 -2.64
CA ASN A 89 -3.75 -0.32 -3.69
C ASN A 89 -4.92 -0.93 -4.45
N CYS A 90 -6.09 -1.12 -3.85
CA CYS A 90 -7.24 -1.69 -4.56
C CYS A 90 -8.12 -0.59 -5.13
N ILE A 91 -8.48 0.40 -4.31
CA ILE A 91 -9.35 1.50 -4.74
C ILE A 91 -8.55 2.53 -5.56
N GLY A 92 -7.43 3.03 -5.02
CA GLY A 92 -6.60 4.02 -5.72
C GLY A 92 -6.08 3.52 -7.07
N PHE A 93 -5.43 2.36 -7.09
CA PHE A 93 -4.96 1.73 -8.33
C PHE A 93 -6.11 1.31 -9.26
N GLY A 94 -7.20 0.78 -8.72
CA GLY A 94 -8.37 0.38 -9.51
C GLY A 94 -8.98 1.56 -10.28
N ILE A 95 -9.08 2.74 -9.65
CA ILE A 95 -9.54 3.96 -10.29
C ILE A 95 -8.55 4.41 -11.40
N LEU A 96 -7.24 4.38 -11.11
CA LEU A 96 -6.21 4.68 -12.12
C LEU A 96 -6.32 3.75 -13.35
N LEU A 97 -6.67 2.48 -13.14
CA LEU A 97 -6.89 1.51 -14.21
C LEU A 97 -8.15 1.75 -15.04
N LEU A 98 -9.22 2.23 -14.39
CA LEU A 98 -10.47 2.57 -15.08
C LEU A 98 -10.29 3.82 -15.95
N ASP A 99 -9.52 4.79 -15.45
CA ASP A 99 -9.18 5.99 -16.21
C ASP A 99 -8.17 5.72 -17.33
N GLY A 100 -7.43 4.60 -17.30
CA GLY A 100 -6.31 4.35 -18.22
C GLY A 100 -5.16 5.32 -17.95
N ALA A 101 -4.97 5.72 -16.69
CA ALA A 101 -4.06 6.78 -16.32
C ALA A 101 -2.60 6.38 -16.57
N VAL A 102 -1.98 7.02 -17.54
CA VAL A 102 -0.52 6.96 -17.77
C VAL A 102 0.19 7.96 -16.86
N TYR A 103 1.49 7.77 -16.64
CA TYR A 103 2.30 8.65 -15.79
C TYR A 103 2.15 10.15 -16.15
N CYS A 104 2.07 10.46 -17.44
CA CYS A 104 1.92 11.83 -17.95
C CYS A 104 0.51 12.41 -17.85
N SER A 105 -0.48 11.64 -17.40
CA SER A 105 -1.84 12.15 -17.16
C SER A 105 -1.93 12.92 -15.85
N ASN A 106 -1.44 12.31 -14.78
CA ASN A 106 -1.32 12.94 -13.47
C ASN A 106 -0.09 12.37 -12.74
N PRO A 107 1.10 12.95 -12.95
CA PRO A 107 2.36 12.37 -12.45
C PRO A 107 2.39 12.31 -10.92
N VAL A 108 1.77 13.27 -10.25
CA VAL A 108 1.72 13.32 -8.79
C VAL A 108 0.84 12.21 -8.24
N ALA A 109 -0.36 12.00 -8.80
CA ALA A 109 -1.27 10.97 -8.33
C ALA A 109 -0.71 9.56 -8.58
N THR A 110 -0.21 9.29 -9.79
CA THR A 110 0.34 7.98 -10.15
C THR A 110 1.60 7.65 -9.34
N ALA A 111 2.49 8.62 -9.13
CA ALA A 111 3.67 8.43 -8.28
C ALA A 111 3.28 8.24 -6.80
N ALA A 112 2.32 9.00 -6.29
CA ALA A 112 1.87 8.88 -4.90
C ALA A 112 1.29 7.50 -4.62
N VAL A 113 0.43 6.95 -5.49
CA VAL A 113 -0.13 5.61 -5.33
C VAL A 113 0.97 4.55 -5.36
N GLY A 114 1.94 4.67 -6.27
CA GLY A 114 3.09 3.74 -6.33
C GLY A 114 3.97 3.76 -5.07
N ILE A 115 4.30 4.96 -4.56
CA ILE A 115 5.10 5.10 -3.34
C ILE A 115 4.33 4.58 -2.13
N MET A 116 3.05 4.95 -1.98
CA MET A 116 2.22 4.47 -0.88
C MET A 116 2.11 2.95 -0.87
N GLY A 117 1.86 2.34 -2.03
CA GLY A 117 1.79 0.88 -2.15
C GLY A 117 3.08 0.19 -1.71
N TYR A 118 4.23 0.71 -2.15
CA TYR A 118 5.54 0.15 -1.76
C TYR A 118 5.82 0.29 -0.26
N VAL A 119 5.61 1.48 0.30
CA VAL A 119 5.83 1.74 1.74
C VAL A 119 4.94 0.81 2.57
N MET A 120 3.66 0.72 2.24
CA MET A 120 2.72 -0.14 2.95
C MET A 120 3.13 -1.62 2.89
N TRP A 121 3.63 -2.10 1.76
CA TRP A 121 4.10 -3.48 1.65
C TRP A 121 5.32 -3.75 2.53
N CYS A 122 6.29 -2.83 2.55
CA CYS A 122 7.45 -2.93 3.43
C CYS A 122 7.05 -2.90 4.92
N THR A 123 6.13 -2.00 5.29
CA THR A 123 5.65 -1.90 6.67
C THR A 123 4.88 -3.16 7.09
N ALA A 124 3.97 -3.67 6.26
CA ALA A 124 3.23 -4.91 6.53
C ALA A 124 4.18 -6.10 6.75
N SER A 125 5.19 -6.25 5.89
CA SER A 125 6.20 -7.31 6.00
C SER A 125 6.98 -7.21 7.32
N THR A 126 7.34 -5.98 7.71
CA THR A 126 8.04 -5.72 8.97
C THR A 126 7.17 -6.04 10.19
N CYS A 127 5.89 -5.66 10.16
CA CYS A 127 4.92 -5.99 11.21
C CYS A 127 4.72 -7.51 11.37
N CYS A 128 4.70 -8.28 10.28
CA CYS A 128 4.64 -9.74 10.34
C CYS A 128 5.87 -10.34 11.03
N ILE A 129 7.07 -9.82 10.77
CA ILE A 129 8.29 -10.25 11.46
C ILE A 129 8.21 -9.92 12.95
N VAL A 130 7.78 -8.70 13.30
CA VAL A 130 7.61 -8.29 14.71
C VAL A 130 6.61 -9.19 15.43
N LEU A 131 5.50 -9.55 14.77
CA LEU A 131 4.51 -10.47 15.32
C LEU A 131 5.08 -11.88 15.56
N ALA A 132 5.86 -12.40 14.61
CA ALA A 132 6.52 -13.70 14.73
C ALA A 132 7.54 -13.72 15.89
N LEU A 133 8.33 -12.66 16.03
CA LEU A 133 9.26 -12.50 17.16
C LEU A 133 8.51 -12.40 18.49
N ASN A 134 7.41 -11.65 18.56
CA ASN A 134 6.59 -11.54 19.76
C ASN A 134 6.02 -12.90 20.19
N ARG A 135 5.60 -13.74 19.23
CA ARG A 135 5.17 -15.12 19.50
C ARG A 135 6.31 -16.02 19.97
N LEU A 136 7.51 -15.87 19.41
CA LEU A 136 8.70 -16.62 19.81
C LEU A 136 9.12 -16.31 21.25
N PHE A 137 9.14 -15.03 21.65
CA PHE A 137 9.49 -14.64 23.01
C PHE A 137 8.48 -15.13 24.05
N ASP A 138 7.20 -15.16 23.69
CA ASP A 138 6.13 -15.70 24.54
C ASP A 138 6.32 -17.22 24.75
N MET A 139 6.58 -17.97 23.67
CA MET A 139 6.85 -19.42 23.75
C MET A 139 8.13 -19.78 24.51
N LEU A 140 9.17 -18.94 24.42
CA LEU A 140 10.45 -19.15 25.10
C LEU A 140 10.45 -18.70 26.56
N GLY A 141 9.35 -18.12 27.07
CA GLY A 141 9.27 -17.60 28.43
C GLY A 141 10.23 -16.43 28.72
N LEU A 142 10.86 -15.85 27.70
CA LEU A 142 11.82 -14.75 27.84
C LEU A 142 11.16 -13.43 28.26
N SER A 143 9.83 -13.36 28.21
CA SER A 143 9.06 -12.21 28.69
C SER A 143 9.35 -11.87 30.15
N GLU A 144 9.67 -12.86 31.00
CA GLU A 144 10.00 -12.62 32.41
C GLU A 144 11.38 -11.99 32.62
N TYR A 145 12.30 -12.16 31.66
CA TYR A 145 13.66 -11.62 31.76
C TYR A 145 13.76 -10.14 31.34
N PHE A 146 12.96 -9.68 30.37
CA PHE A 146 13.00 -8.30 29.90
C PHE A 146 12.22 -7.30 30.77
N CYS A 147 11.21 -7.74 31.54
CA CYS A 147 10.45 -6.87 32.44
C CYS A 147 11.11 -6.68 33.82
N LYS A 148 12.23 -7.38 34.08
CA LYS A 148 12.94 -7.33 35.36
C LYS A 148 14.21 -6.47 35.33
N GLN A 149 14.35 -5.60 34.34
CA GLN A 149 15.42 -4.61 34.27
C GLN A 149 14.86 -3.19 34.40
#